data_AF-A0A2E1VV45-F1
#
_entry.id   AF-A0A2E1VV45-F1
#
_cell.length_a   1.000
_cell.length_b   1.000
_cell.length_c   1.000
_cell.angle_alpha   90.00
_cell.angle_beta   90.00
_cell.angle_gamma   90.00
#
_symmetry.space_group_name_H-M   'P 1'
#
loop_
_entity.id
_entity.type
_entity.pdbx_description
1 polymer ?
#
loop_
_entity_poly.entity_id
_entity_poly.type
_entity_poly.pdbx_seq_one_letter_code
_entity_poly.pdbx_strand_id
1 'polypeptide(L)'
;MAESSVLRAVVQIGLVVWLAGAGACAGPTVQGDAAAEAAASSDQLTRAQVIEHARAFAEHRWSASEANVFHGEDRFGNRIDTPDRPGSGLDTGWSTDGEPNQGVAYQWGGFSTIAEFEAGVAAGKWAGHLPTDGASFFTPEAVGVDCSGLVSRVWRLPRKESTRSLPRICRRLDDWDELLPGDVLNRVDRHTMIFVEWANPARTELRVIEATTREGRVHESVHERQELQRRGYQALRYPPLATR
;
A
#
# COMPACT_ATOMS: atom_id res chain seq x y z
N MET A 1 18.16 53.35 -26.83
CA MET A 1 18.12 54.72 -26.31
C MET A 1 17.46 54.68 -24.95
N ALA A 2 18.23 55.07 -23.92
CA ALA A 2 17.93 55.46 -22.53
C ALA A 2 17.00 54.54 -21.69
N GLU A 3 17.45 53.82 -20.65
CA GLU A 3 18.13 54.19 -19.38
C GLU A 3 17.29 55.00 -18.36
N SER A 4 17.14 54.43 -17.16
CA SER A 4 17.11 55.05 -15.80
C SER A 4 16.73 53.91 -14.81
N SER A 5 17.50 53.35 -13.85
CA SER A 5 18.47 53.85 -12.85
C SER A 5 17.84 54.94 -11.97
N VAL A 6 17.85 55.02 -10.63
CA VAL A 6 18.75 54.68 -9.51
C VAL A 6 17.84 54.76 -8.24
N LEU A 7 18.03 54.05 -7.11
CA LEU A 7 18.76 54.55 -5.93
C LEU A 7 18.87 53.51 -4.80
N ARG A 8 20.09 53.44 -4.24
CA ARG A 8 20.50 52.78 -2.99
C ARG A 8 20.49 53.78 -1.82
N ALA A 9 20.29 53.32 -0.59
CA ALA A 9 20.82 53.90 0.66
C ALA A 9 20.81 52.77 1.73
N VAL A 10 21.95 52.19 2.16
CA VAL A 10 23.00 52.62 3.12
C VAL A 10 22.55 52.67 4.60
N VAL A 11 22.92 51.59 5.31
CA VAL A 11 23.56 51.46 6.65
C VAL A 11 23.32 52.53 7.72
N GLN A 12 22.93 52.09 8.92
CA GLN A 12 23.38 52.72 10.15
C GLN A 12 23.66 51.68 11.27
N ILE A 13 24.90 51.67 11.73
CA ILE A 13 25.44 50.90 12.86
C ILE A 13 25.19 51.70 14.13
N GLY A 14 24.61 51.07 15.16
CA GLY A 14 24.47 51.64 16.51
C GLY A 14 25.11 50.73 17.54
N LEU A 15 26.24 51.17 18.10
CA LEU A 15 26.92 50.61 19.26
C LEU A 15 26.60 51.52 20.46
N VAL A 16 26.04 50.99 21.55
CA VAL A 16 26.11 51.61 22.88
C VAL A 16 26.33 50.53 23.95
N VAL A 17 27.24 50.86 24.86
CA VAL A 17 27.91 50.02 25.85
C VAL A 17 27.45 50.44 27.24
N TRP A 18 27.12 49.43 28.06
CA TRP A 18 27.13 49.28 29.52
C TRP A 18 26.20 50.10 30.44
N LEU A 19 25.56 49.38 31.37
CA LEU A 19 25.62 49.66 32.81
C LEU A 19 25.31 48.38 33.62
N ALA A 20 26.08 48.20 34.69
CA ALA A 20 26.07 47.06 35.59
C ALA A 20 24.82 47.03 36.50
N GLY A 21 24.35 45.84 36.83
CA GLY A 21 23.33 45.60 37.86
C GLY A 21 23.51 44.21 38.45
N ALA A 22 24.00 44.15 39.69
CA ALA A 22 24.07 42.95 40.50
C ALA A 22 22.68 42.56 41.03
N GLY A 23 22.34 41.28 40.96
CA GLY A 23 21.12 40.72 41.52
C GLY A 23 21.12 39.20 41.39
N ALA A 24 21.59 38.52 42.42
CA ALA A 24 21.52 37.07 42.54
C ALA A 24 20.11 36.64 42.97
N CYS A 25 19.59 35.56 42.38
CA CYS A 25 18.74 34.56 43.03
C CYS A 25 18.69 33.30 42.15
N ALA A 26 19.03 32.16 42.76
CA ALA A 26 19.19 30.87 42.11
C ALA A 26 17.86 30.21 41.74
N GLY A 27 17.86 29.50 40.61
CA GLY A 27 16.97 28.38 40.32
C GLY A 27 17.72 27.38 39.43
N PRO A 28 17.77 26.07 39.75
CA PRO A 28 18.41 25.11 38.88
C PRO A 28 17.41 24.72 37.81
N THR A 29 17.56 25.25 36.59
CA THR A 29 16.85 24.69 35.44
C THR A 29 17.73 23.62 34.84
N VAL A 30 17.39 22.36 35.14
CA VAL A 30 17.83 21.18 34.39
C VAL A 30 17.26 21.32 32.98
N GLN A 31 18.06 21.85 32.06
CA GLN A 31 17.82 21.78 30.63
C GLN A 31 19.06 21.16 30.00
N GLY A 32 19.15 19.84 30.15
CA GLY A 32 20.26 19.04 29.61
C GLY A 32 19.84 17.73 28.95
N ASP A 33 18.62 17.23 29.19
CA ASP A 33 18.26 15.86 28.75
C ASP A 33 17.15 15.82 27.69
N ALA A 34 16.38 16.89 27.48
CA ALA A 34 15.28 16.89 26.50
C ALA A 34 15.72 17.04 25.03
N ALA A 35 16.97 17.43 24.78
CA ALA A 35 17.49 17.65 23.41
C ALA A 35 18.19 16.41 22.83
N ALA A 36 18.44 15.37 23.63
CA ALA A 36 19.04 14.11 23.19
C ALA A 36 18.00 13.00 22.89
N GLU A 37 16.74 13.21 23.25
CA GLU A 37 15.65 12.24 23.07
C GLU A 37 14.75 12.57 21.85
N ALA A 38 15.19 13.49 21.00
CA ALA A 38 14.52 13.88 19.75
C ALA A 38 15.33 13.49 18.49
N ALA A 39 16.20 12.48 18.61
CA ALA A 39 17.09 12.04 17.53
C ALA A 39 17.17 10.51 17.42
N ALA A 40 16.01 9.85 17.21
CA ALA A 40 15.90 8.56 16.53
C ALA A 40 14.42 8.15 16.34
N SER A 41 13.69 8.79 15.43
CA SER A 41 12.50 8.17 14.82
C SER A 41 12.83 7.84 13.38
N SER A 42 13.49 6.71 13.17
CA SER A 42 13.26 5.96 11.94
C SER A 42 11.87 5.34 12.10
N ASP A 43 10.86 5.83 11.39
CA ASP A 43 9.50 5.28 11.37
C ASP A 43 9.54 3.85 10.81
N GLN A 44 9.94 2.89 11.66
CA GLN A 44 9.95 1.48 11.33
C GLN A 44 8.50 1.06 11.15
N LEU A 45 8.20 0.54 9.97
CA LEU A 45 6.88 0.02 9.64
C LEU A 45 6.44 -1.00 10.69
N THR A 46 5.32 -0.72 11.35
CA THR A 46 4.74 -1.60 12.36
C THR A 46 3.73 -2.56 11.75
N ARG A 47 3.43 -3.66 12.45
CA ARG A 47 2.37 -4.60 12.06
C ARG A 47 0.99 -3.93 12.00
N ALA A 48 0.71 -3.06 12.97
CA ALA A 48 -0.54 -2.29 13.01
C ALA A 48 -0.69 -1.44 11.75
N GLN A 49 0.36 -0.71 11.34
CA GLN A 49 0.36 0.06 10.10
C GLN A 49 0.16 -0.84 8.86
N VAL A 50 0.76 -2.04 8.80
CA VAL A 50 0.55 -2.96 7.69
C VAL A 50 -0.92 -3.37 7.56
N ILE A 51 -1.56 -3.72 8.68
CA ILE A 51 -2.98 -4.10 8.69
C ILE A 51 -3.87 -2.90 8.38
N GLU A 52 -3.56 -1.73 8.93
CA GLU A 52 -4.27 -0.48 8.62
C GLU A 52 -4.22 -0.17 7.12
N HIS A 53 -3.03 -0.20 6.50
CA HIS A 53 -2.91 0.01 5.06
C HIS A 53 -3.66 -1.08 4.27
N ALA A 54 -3.57 -2.35 4.66
CA ALA A 54 -4.26 -3.44 3.98
C ALA A 54 -5.78 -3.23 4.00
N ARG A 55 -6.34 -2.85 5.16
CA ARG A 55 -7.75 -2.50 5.31
C ARG A 55 -8.12 -1.28 4.50
N ALA A 56 -7.27 -0.24 4.48
CA ALA A 56 -7.50 0.93 3.66
C ALA A 56 -7.68 0.57 2.17
N PHE A 57 -6.92 -0.39 1.62
CA PHE A 57 -7.13 -0.89 0.25
C PHE A 57 -8.41 -1.72 0.10
N ALA A 58 -8.72 -2.60 1.06
CA ALA A 58 -9.88 -3.51 0.99
C ALA A 58 -11.22 -2.80 1.20
N GLU A 59 -11.23 -1.75 2.01
CA GLU A 59 -12.40 -0.98 2.41
C GLU A 59 -12.54 0.32 1.63
N HIS A 60 -11.57 0.64 0.75
CA HIS A 60 -11.56 1.86 -0.05
C HIS A 60 -12.85 2.01 -0.85
N ARG A 61 -13.56 3.13 -0.67
CA ARG A 61 -14.79 3.43 -1.42
C ARG A 61 -14.52 4.39 -2.56
N TRP A 62 -14.99 4.04 -3.76
CA TRP A 62 -14.75 4.82 -4.97
C TRP A 62 -15.91 4.69 -5.96
N SER A 63 -16.13 5.72 -6.79
CA SER A 63 -17.17 5.70 -7.82
C SER A 63 -16.52 5.48 -9.19
N ALA A 64 -17.07 4.53 -9.95
CA ALA A 64 -16.68 4.31 -11.34
C ALA A 64 -17.57 5.15 -12.27
N SER A 65 -17.11 5.30 -13.50
CA SER A 65 -17.88 5.82 -14.64
C SER A 65 -17.64 4.94 -15.86
N GLU A 66 -18.41 5.14 -16.92
CA GLU A 66 -18.21 4.44 -18.20
C GLU A 66 -16.80 4.65 -18.78
N ALA A 67 -16.12 5.75 -18.44
CA ALA A 67 -14.74 5.98 -18.86
C ALA A 67 -13.74 4.96 -18.24
N ASN A 68 -14.12 4.32 -17.13
CA ASN A 68 -13.28 3.36 -16.43
C ASN A 68 -13.47 1.92 -16.92
N VAL A 69 -14.47 1.66 -17.78
CA VAL A 69 -14.79 0.35 -18.34
C VAL A 69 -13.99 0.13 -19.63
N PHE A 70 -13.36 -1.03 -19.76
CA PHE A 70 -12.68 -1.40 -21.01
C PHE A 70 -12.67 -2.91 -21.24
N HIS A 71 -13.06 -3.29 -22.46
CA HIS A 71 -13.05 -4.67 -22.95
C HIS A 71 -12.61 -4.69 -24.41
N GLY A 72 -11.33 -4.96 -24.65
CA GLY A 72 -10.76 -4.87 -25.98
C GLY A 72 -9.25 -5.04 -25.99
N GLU A 73 -8.62 -4.71 -27.10
CA GLU A 73 -7.16 -4.70 -27.21
C GLU A 73 -6.62 -3.32 -26.86
N ASP A 74 -5.58 -3.27 -26.02
CA ASP A 74 -4.82 -2.05 -25.81
C ASP A 74 -3.96 -1.70 -27.05
N ARG A 75 -3.23 -0.59 -26.99
CA ARG A 75 -2.36 -0.14 -28.10
C ARG A 75 -1.21 -1.10 -28.44
N PHE A 76 -0.97 -2.14 -27.63
CA PHE A 76 0.04 -3.16 -27.86
C PHE A 76 -0.59 -4.46 -28.40
N GLY A 77 -1.90 -4.48 -28.66
CA GLY A 77 -2.63 -5.67 -29.10
C GLY A 77 -2.94 -6.65 -27.98
N ASN A 78 -2.83 -6.21 -26.71
CA ASN A 78 -3.07 -7.08 -25.57
C ASN A 78 -4.52 -6.98 -25.09
N ARG A 79 -5.17 -8.11 -24.81
CA ARG A 79 -6.56 -8.16 -24.36
C ARG A 79 -6.75 -7.63 -22.93
N ILE A 80 -7.36 -6.47 -22.79
CA ILE A 80 -7.73 -5.91 -21.49
C ILE A 80 -9.22 -6.11 -21.25
N ASP A 81 -9.53 -6.64 -20.07
CA ASP A 81 -10.88 -6.63 -19.51
C ASP A 81 -10.86 -6.05 -18.09
N THR A 82 -11.72 -5.08 -17.83
CA THR A 82 -11.94 -4.53 -16.49
C THR A 82 -12.83 -5.45 -15.63
N PRO A 83 -12.69 -5.42 -14.29
CA PRO A 83 -13.53 -6.18 -13.36
C PRO A 83 -14.90 -5.54 -13.06
N ASP A 84 -15.62 -5.04 -14.08
CA ASP A 84 -16.88 -4.28 -13.96
C ASP A 84 -18.17 -5.08 -14.20
N ARG A 85 -18.07 -6.33 -14.65
CA ARG A 85 -19.24 -7.12 -15.05
C ARG A 85 -19.59 -8.23 -14.06
N PRO A 86 -20.84 -8.30 -13.57
CA PRO A 86 -21.39 -9.56 -13.14
C PRO A 86 -21.59 -10.45 -14.37
N GLY A 87 -20.81 -11.53 -14.49
CA GLY A 87 -20.98 -12.53 -15.58
C GLY A 87 -19.70 -13.04 -16.26
N SER A 88 -18.53 -12.49 -15.94
CA SER A 88 -17.22 -13.00 -16.39
C SER A 88 -16.60 -14.05 -15.46
N GLY A 89 -17.42 -14.67 -14.60
CA GLY A 89 -16.95 -15.56 -13.52
C GLY A 89 -16.43 -14.82 -12.28
N LEU A 90 -16.72 -13.52 -12.18
CA LEU A 90 -16.49 -12.71 -10.98
C LEU A 90 -17.59 -12.96 -9.93
N ASP A 91 -17.19 -12.97 -8.67
CA ASP A 91 -18.10 -13.11 -7.54
C ASP A 91 -18.70 -11.75 -7.12
N THR A 92 -17.90 -10.66 -7.15
CA THR A 92 -18.36 -9.32 -6.76
C THR A 92 -18.17 -8.25 -7.83
N GLY A 93 -16.97 -8.06 -8.39
CA GLY A 93 -16.70 -7.00 -9.38
C GLY A 93 -17.01 -5.58 -8.86
N TRP A 94 -16.80 -4.57 -9.70
CA TRP A 94 -17.27 -3.20 -9.45
C TRP A 94 -18.39 -2.82 -10.44
N SER A 95 -19.15 -1.76 -10.18
CA SER A 95 -20.22 -1.26 -11.05
C SER A 95 -20.13 0.26 -11.26
N THR A 96 -20.73 0.74 -12.35
CA THR A 96 -20.97 2.18 -12.61
C THR A 96 -22.30 2.68 -12.01
N ASP A 97 -23.10 1.79 -11.42
CA ASP A 97 -24.45 2.07 -10.89
C ASP A 97 -24.43 2.70 -9.50
N GLY A 98 -24.17 4.01 -9.41
CA GLY A 98 -24.62 4.94 -8.36
C GLY A 98 -24.10 4.77 -6.92
N GLU A 99 -23.87 3.54 -6.46
CA GLU A 99 -23.30 3.24 -5.16
C GLU A 99 -21.77 3.15 -5.24
N PRO A 100 -21.02 3.63 -4.23
CA PRO A 100 -19.58 3.49 -4.21
C PRO A 100 -19.17 2.01 -4.19
N ASN A 101 -18.31 1.64 -5.13
CA ASN A 101 -17.57 0.39 -5.11
C ASN A 101 -16.70 0.31 -3.87
N GLN A 102 -16.47 -0.89 -3.36
CA GLN A 102 -15.60 -1.11 -2.21
C GLN A 102 -14.41 -1.98 -2.60
N GLY A 103 -13.21 -1.59 -2.18
CA GLY A 103 -11.96 -2.26 -2.48
C GLY A 103 -11.32 -1.74 -3.76
N VAL A 104 -10.01 -1.49 -3.72
CA VAL A 104 -9.24 -1.08 -4.90
C VAL A 104 -9.31 -2.19 -5.97
N ALA A 105 -9.52 -1.80 -7.23
CA ALA A 105 -9.70 -2.75 -8.33
C ALA A 105 -8.45 -3.61 -8.54
N TYR A 106 -8.66 -4.88 -8.92
CA TYR A 106 -7.60 -5.79 -9.29
C TYR A 106 -7.04 -5.39 -10.66
N GLN A 107 -5.73 -5.19 -10.73
CA GLN A 107 -5.01 -4.98 -11.99
C GLN A 107 -3.87 -5.98 -12.08
N TRP A 108 -3.89 -6.87 -13.07
CA TRP A 108 -2.76 -7.76 -13.32
C TRP A 108 -1.47 -6.96 -13.53
N GLY A 109 -0.42 -7.28 -12.79
CA GLY A 109 0.82 -6.51 -12.83
C GLY A 109 0.75 -5.16 -12.11
N GLY A 110 -0.41 -4.75 -11.60
CA GLY A 110 -0.66 -3.46 -10.96
C GLY A 110 0.11 -3.25 -9.66
N PHE A 111 0.32 -1.97 -9.34
CA PHE A 111 1.05 -1.49 -8.16
C PHE A 111 0.63 -0.06 -7.81
N SER A 112 -0.62 0.36 -8.02
CA SER A 112 -1.05 1.71 -7.65
C SER A 112 -1.05 1.92 -6.13
N THR A 113 -0.70 3.13 -5.67
CA THR A 113 -1.19 3.64 -4.38
C THR A 113 -2.70 3.92 -4.46
N ILE A 114 -3.36 4.11 -3.32
CA ILE A 114 -4.77 4.56 -3.30
C ILE A 114 -4.90 5.92 -4.03
N ALA A 115 -4.01 6.87 -3.77
CA ALA A 115 -4.05 8.18 -4.42
C ALA A 115 -3.83 8.11 -5.94
N GLU A 116 -2.92 7.26 -6.42
CA GLU A 116 -2.71 7.02 -7.86
C GLU A 116 -3.92 6.32 -8.49
N PHE A 117 -4.57 5.41 -7.75
CA PHE A 117 -5.80 4.75 -8.17
C PHE A 117 -6.94 5.77 -8.31
N GLU A 118 -7.22 6.57 -7.28
CA GLU A 118 -8.25 7.62 -7.32
C GLU A 118 -8.01 8.63 -8.45
N ALA A 119 -6.78 9.15 -8.55
CA ALA A 119 -6.42 10.11 -9.61
C ALA A 119 -6.57 9.48 -11.00
N GLY A 120 -6.21 8.21 -11.16
CA GLY A 120 -6.37 7.48 -12.41
C GLY A 120 -7.83 7.28 -12.79
N VAL A 121 -8.66 6.83 -11.84
CA VAL A 121 -10.10 6.65 -12.03
C VAL A 121 -10.75 7.98 -12.43
N ALA A 122 -10.45 9.07 -11.70
CA ALA A 122 -10.96 10.40 -12.00
C ALA A 122 -10.51 10.93 -13.37
N ALA A 123 -9.31 10.53 -13.83
CA ALA A 123 -8.79 10.86 -15.15
C ALA A 123 -9.32 9.96 -16.28
N GLY A 124 -10.23 9.02 -15.99
CA GLY A 124 -10.79 8.09 -16.98
C GLY A 124 -9.85 6.96 -17.39
N LYS A 125 -8.86 6.60 -16.56
CA LYS A 125 -8.11 5.34 -16.74
C LYS A 125 -9.01 4.15 -16.45
N TRP A 126 -8.67 3.01 -17.04
CA TRP A 126 -9.38 1.76 -16.78
C TRP A 126 -9.18 1.33 -15.32
N ALA A 127 -10.25 0.99 -14.63
CA ALA A 127 -10.18 0.59 -13.23
C ALA A 127 -9.96 -0.92 -13.14
N GLY A 128 -8.70 -1.34 -13.12
CA GLY A 128 -8.31 -2.75 -13.07
C GLY A 128 -8.06 -3.39 -14.43
N HIS A 129 -7.60 -4.64 -14.39
CA HIS A 129 -7.33 -5.49 -15.54
C HIS A 129 -7.29 -6.97 -15.10
N LEU A 130 -8.12 -7.80 -15.73
CA LEU A 130 -8.17 -9.24 -15.59
C LEU A 130 -7.53 -9.96 -16.80
N PRO A 131 -6.70 -11.00 -16.59
CA PRO A 131 -6.13 -11.82 -17.66
C PRO A 131 -7.12 -12.90 -18.15
N THR A 132 -8.21 -12.49 -18.80
CA THR A 132 -9.35 -13.38 -19.16
C THR A 132 -9.03 -14.40 -20.25
N ASP A 133 -8.08 -14.10 -21.13
CA ASP A 133 -7.64 -14.96 -22.25
C ASP A 133 -6.45 -15.87 -21.89
N GLY A 134 -6.02 -15.84 -20.63
CA GLY A 134 -4.87 -16.57 -20.13
C GLY A 134 -3.52 -15.91 -20.42
N ALA A 135 -3.48 -14.84 -21.22
CA ALA A 135 -2.29 -14.00 -21.36
C ALA A 135 -2.24 -12.99 -20.19
N SER A 136 -1.03 -12.64 -19.78
CA SER A 136 -0.78 -11.99 -18.49
C SER A 136 0.27 -10.89 -18.67
N PHE A 137 -0.19 -9.65 -18.82
CA PHE A 137 0.66 -8.49 -19.09
C PHE A 137 0.25 -7.30 -18.24
N PHE A 138 1.21 -6.41 -18.02
CA PHE A 138 0.97 -5.14 -17.36
C PHE A 138 0.60 -4.09 -18.41
N THR A 139 -0.45 -3.32 -18.16
CA THR A 139 -0.77 -2.11 -18.93
C THR A 139 -0.68 -0.86 -18.05
N PRO A 140 -0.06 0.25 -18.51
CA PRO A 140 -0.05 1.53 -17.80
C PRO A 140 -1.35 2.34 -17.97
N GLU A 141 -2.25 1.88 -18.84
CA GLU A 141 -3.55 2.50 -19.14
C GLU A 141 -4.62 2.16 -18.08
N ALA A 142 -4.38 1.12 -17.29
CA ALA A 142 -5.18 0.76 -16.13
C ALA A 142 -4.53 1.18 -14.80
N VAL A 143 -5.36 1.28 -13.76
CA VAL A 143 -4.95 1.49 -12.36
C VAL A 143 -5.53 0.43 -11.43
N GLY A 144 -4.79 0.10 -10.37
CA GLY A 144 -5.15 -0.92 -9.41
C GLY A 144 -3.93 -1.65 -8.87
N VAL A 145 -4.18 -2.77 -8.19
CA VAL A 145 -3.12 -3.62 -7.63
C VAL A 145 -3.38 -5.09 -7.96
N ASP A 146 -2.32 -5.89 -8.11
CA ASP A 146 -2.46 -7.34 -7.98
C ASP A 146 -2.07 -7.81 -6.57
N CYS A 147 -2.09 -9.13 -6.36
CA CYS A 147 -1.77 -9.76 -5.09
C CYS A 147 -0.42 -9.28 -4.50
N SER A 148 0.63 -9.28 -5.30
CA SER A 148 1.98 -8.91 -4.88
C SER A 148 2.22 -7.40 -4.87
N GLY A 149 1.51 -6.67 -5.73
CA GLY A 149 1.44 -5.22 -5.72
C GLY A 149 0.84 -4.68 -4.43
N LEU A 150 -0.25 -5.30 -3.96
CA LEU A 150 -0.86 -5.00 -2.67
C LEU A 150 0.13 -5.20 -1.52
N VAL A 151 0.76 -6.38 -1.43
CA VAL A 151 1.79 -6.67 -0.41
C VAL A 151 2.91 -5.62 -0.43
N SER A 152 3.40 -5.29 -1.63
CA SER A 152 4.45 -4.30 -1.80
C SER A 152 4.04 -2.90 -1.34
N ARG A 153 2.77 -2.51 -1.55
CA ARG A 153 2.24 -1.22 -1.09
C ARG A 153 2.06 -1.16 0.42
N VAL A 154 1.47 -2.19 1.04
CA VAL A 154 1.26 -2.20 2.49
C VAL A 154 2.58 -2.25 3.27
N TRP A 155 3.61 -2.84 2.68
CA TRP A 155 4.99 -2.86 3.21
C TRP A 155 5.82 -1.61 2.87
N ARG A 156 5.24 -0.62 2.20
CA ARG A 156 5.90 0.62 1.77
C ARG A 156 7.18 0.35 0.96
N LEU A 157 7.19 -0.70 0.14
CA LEU A 157 8.34 -1.01 -0.71
C LEU A 157 8.49 0.04 -1.82
N PRO A 158 9.73 0.45 -2.16
CA PRO A 158 9.96 1.47 -3.19
C PRO A 158 9.66 0.95 -4.61
N ARG A 159 9.56 -0.37 -4.77
CA ARG A 159 9.20 -1.04 -6.02
C ARG A 159 8.31 -2.22 -5.72
N LYS A 160 7.59 -2.67 -6.74
CA LYS A 160 6.84 -3.91 -6.68
C LYS A 160 7.78 -5.11 -6.56
N GLU A 161 7.47 -5.98 -5.61
CA GLU A 161 7.97 -7.35 -5.55
C GLU A 161 6.92 -8.31 -6.12
N SER A 162 7.38 -9.46 -6.61
CA SER A 162 6.54 -10.53 -7.17
C SER A 162 6.44 -11.70 -6.20
N THR A 163 5.47 -12.58 -6.38
CA THR A 163 5.39 -13.85 -5.64
C THR A 163 6.67 -14.71 -5.74
N ARG A 164 7.49 -14.50 -6.78
CA ARG A 164 8.80 -15.16 -6.98
C ARG A 164 9.94 -14.49 -6.22
N SER A 165 9.85 -13.18 -5.96
CA SER A 165 10.91 -12.43 -5.27
C SER A 165 10.64 -12.22 -3.79
N LEU A 166 9.38 -12.31 -3.33
CA LEU A 166 9.03 -12.26 -1.91
C LEU A 166 9.86 -13.24 -1.04
N PRO A 167 10.08 -14.51 -1.42
CA PRO A 167 10.91 -15.42 -0.62
C PRO A 167 12.36 -14.97 -0.44
N ARG A 168 12.89 -14.07 -1.29
CA ARG A 168 14.27 -13.56 -1.20
C ARG A 168 14.40 -12.41 -0.21
N ILE A 169 13.31 -11.70 0.07
CA ILE A 169 13.31 -10.54 0.98
C ILE A 169 12.61 -10.85 2.31
N CYS A 170 12.11 -12.07 2.49
CA CYS A 170 11.42 -12.51 3.69
C CYS A 170 12.14 -13.68 4.36
N ARG A 171 11.94 -13.80 5.69
CA ARG A 171 12.20 -15.04 6.42
C ARG A 171 11.02 -15.98 6.20
N ARG A 172 11.27 -17.23 5.80
CA ARG A 172 10.23 -18.27 5.81
C ARG A 172 9.97 -18.73 7.25
N LEU A 173 8.70 -18.88 7.61
CA LEU A 173 8.29 -19.51 8.87
C LEU A 173 8.18 -21.02 8.64
N ASP A 174 8.79 -21.80 9.53
CA ASP A 174 8.69 -23.27 9.50
C ASP A 174 7.37 -23.75 10.10
N ASP A 175 6.87 -23.03 11.10
CA ASP A 175 5.58 -23.28 11.75
C ASP A 175 4.62 -22.11 11.51
N TRP A 176 3.42 -22.43 11.03
CA TRP A 176 2.37 -21.45 10.80
C TRP A 176 1.80 -20.93 12.12
N ASP A 177 1.94 -21.65 13.24
CA ASP A 177 1.54 -21.15 14.55
C ASP A 177 2.35 -19.92 15.01
N GLU A 178 3.47 -19.63 14.36
CA GLU A 178 4.22 -18.39 14.53
C GLU A 178 3.63 -17.19 13.77
N LEU A 179 2.64 -17.37 12.90
CA LEU A 179 2.06 -16.29 12.10
C LEU A 179 1.59 -15.14 13.00
N LEU A 180 1.92 -13.92 12.57
CA LEU A 180 1.53 -12.68 13.21
C LEU A 180 0.94 -11.72 12.16
N PRO A 181 0.03 -10.81 12.56
CA PRO A 181 -0.61 -9.86 11.63
C PRO A 181 0.41 -9.12 10.77
N GLY A 182 0.21 -9.11 9.45
CA GLY A 182 1.12 -8.49 8.47
C GLY A 182 2.20 -9.41 7.90
N ASP A 183 2.33 -10.64 8.41
CA ASP A 183 3.01 -11.72 7.68
C ASP A 183 2.21 -12.07 6.42
N VAL A 184 2.81 -12.75 5.44
CA VAL A 184 2.12 -13.13 4.20
C VAL A 184 2.15 -14.63 3.96
N LEU A 185 1.09 -15.14 3.33
CA LEU A 185 1.03 -16.48 2.77
C LEU A 185 1.27 -16.39 1.28
N ASN A 186 2.41 -16.90 0.82
CA ASN A 186 2.85 -16.80 -0.56
C ASN A 186 2.92 -18.17 -1.24
N ARG A 187 2.22 -18.31 -2.37
CA ARG A 187 2.38 -19.40 -3.33
C ARG A 187 3.16 -18.87 -4.52
N VAL A 188 4.42 -19.28 -4.61
CA VAL A 188 5.37 -18.82 -5.64
C VAL A 188 4.76 -18.95 -7.02
N ASP A 189 4.91 -17.89 -7.84
CA ASP A 189 4.41 -17.82 -9.21
C ASP A 189 2.89 -17.90 -9.35
N ARG A 190 2.13 -17.78 -8.25
CA ARG A 190 0.67 -17.92 -8.27
C ARG A 190 -0.06 -16.83 -7.52
N HIS A 191 0.14 -16.70 -6.21
CA HIS A 191 -0.67 -15.77 -5.39
C HIS A 191 -0.03 -15.47 -4.04
N THR A 192 -0.32 -14.32 -3.46
CA THR A 192 0.07 -13.97 -2.09
C THR A 192 -1.04 -13.23 -1.36
N MET A 193 -1.14 -13.45 -0.06
CA MET A 193 -2.20 -12.91 0.80
C MET A 193 -1.60 -12.38 2.09
N ILE A 194 -2.15 -11.32 2.67
CA ILE A 194 -1.70 -10.73 3.93
C ILE A 194 -2.47 -11.38 5.07
N PHE A 195 -1.77 -12.03 5.99
CA PHE A 195 -2.37 -12.61 7.17
C PHE A 195 -2.81 -11.51 8.15
N VAL A 196 -4.09 -11.49 8.50
CA VAL A 196 -4.65 -10.56 9.48
C VAL A 196 -4.63 -11.20 10.86
N GLU A 197 -5.30 -12.35 11.00
CA GLU A 197 -5.44 -13.06 12.27
C GLU A 197 -5.95 -14.49 12.02
N TRP A 198 -5.94 -15.31 13.08
CA TRP A 198 -6.65 -16.58 13.08
C TRP A 198 -8.15 -16.32 13.22
N ALA A 199 -8.95 -16.84 12.31
CA ALA A 199 -10.40 -16.65 12.30
C ALA A 199 -11.11 -17.50 13.36
N ASN A 200 -10.43 -18.49 13.95
CA ASN A 200 -10.95 -19.33 15.01
C ASN A 200 -9.89 -19.70 16.07
N PRO A 201 -10.29 -20.04 17.31
CA PRO A 201 -9.35 -20.38 18.38
C PRO A 201 -8.50 -21.63 18.09
N ALA A 202 -9.03 -22.55 17.28
CA ALA A 202 -8.33 -23.77 16.87
C ALA A 202 -7.22 -23.52 15.84
N ARG A 203 -7.10 -22.29 15.32
CA ARG A 203 -6.11 -21.90 14.29
C ARG A 203 -6.14 -22.80 13.05
N THR A 204 -7.35 -23.23 12.67
CA THR A 204 -7.59 -23.99 11.44
C THR A 204 -8.07 -23.10 10.29
N GLU A 205 -8.47 -21.86 10.59
CA GLU A 205 -8.93 -20.88 9.60
C GLU A 205 -8.17 -19.55 9.80
N LEU A 206 -7.81 -18.91 8.69
CA LEU A 206 -7.07 -17.66 8.68
C LEU A 206 -7.89 -16.58 7.99
N ARG A 207 -7.99 -15.42 8.62
CA ARG A 207 -8.49 -14.20 7.99
C ARG A 207 -7.35 -13.52 7.26
N VAL A 208 -7.56 -13.18 5.99
CA VAL A 208 -6.56 -12.55 5.14
C VAL A 208 -7.14 -11.37 4.37
N ILE A 209 -6.26 -10.47 3.92
CA ILE A 209 -6.58 -9.45 2.92
C ILE A 209 -5.79 -9.74 1.66
N GLU A 210 -6.45 -9.74 0.51
CA GLU A 210 -5.89 -10.14 -0.76
C GLU A 210 -6.53 -9.43 -1.96
N ALA A 211 -5.78 -9.34 -3.06
CA ALA A 211 -6.30 -8.91 -4.36
C ALA A 211 -6.41 -10.13 -5.28
N THR A 212 -7.62 -10.47 -5.73
CA THR A 212 -7.85 -11.65 -6.57
C THR A 212 -8.52 -11.30 -7.88
N THR A 213 -8.26 -12.11 -8.90
CA THR A 213 -8.99 -12.05 -10.17
C THR A 213 -10.46 -12.46 -10.01
N ARG A 214 -10.78 -13.33 -9.05
CA ARG A 214 -12.15 -13.84 -8.80
C ARG A 214 -13.08 -12.79 -8.20
N GLU A 215 -12.57 -11.98 -7.26
CA GLU A 215 -13.33 -10.85 -6.74
C GLU A 215 -13.17 -9.60 -7.60
N GLY A 216 -12.10 -9.52 -8.39
CA GLY A 216 -11.80 -8.37 -9.22
C GLY A 216 -11.32 -7.15 -8.42
N ARG A 217 -10.98 -7.34 -7.14
CA ARG A 217 -10.63 -6.28 -6.20
C ARG A 217 -9.82 -6.78 -5.01
N VAL A 218 -9.33 -5.83 -4.21
CA VAL A 218 -8.86 -6.07 -2.85
C VAL A 218 -10.06 -6.32 -1.93
N HIS A 219 -10.02 -7.39 -1.15
CA HIS A 219 -11.06 -7.76 -0.21
C HIS A 219 -10.48 -8.55 0.97
N GLU A 220 -11.29 -8.73 2.01
CA GLU A 220 -11.00 -9.64 3.12
C GLU A 220 -11.69 -10.99 2.87
N SER A 221 -11.01 -12.09 3.19
CA SER A 221 -11.52 -13.45 3.04
C SER A 221 -11.03 -14.35 4.18
N VAL A 222 -11.64 -15.53 4.31
CA VAL A 222 -11.23 -16.55 5.27
C VAL A 222 -10.91 -17.84 4.52
N HIS A 223 -9.76 -18.45 4.85
CA HIS A 223 -9.29 -19.68 4.23
C HIS A 223 -8.97 -20.76 5.26
N GLU A 224 -9.16 -22.02 4.90
CA GLU A 224 -8.71 -23.16 5.69
C GLU A 224 -7.17 -23.33 5.61
N ARG A 225 -6.52 -23.43 6.78
CA ARG A 225 -5.07 -23.65 6.92
C ARG A 225 -4.59 -24.85 6.11
N GLN A 226 -5.28 -25.98 6.25
CA GLN A 226 -4.86 -27.22 5.59
C GLN A 226 -4.95 -27.10 4.06
N GLU A 227 -5.96 -26.41 3.54
CA GLU A 227 -6.09 -26.21 2.10
C GLU A 227 -4.95 -25.35 1.55
N LEU A 228 -4.60 -24.25 2.23
CA LEU A 228 -3.47 -23.43 1.81
C LEU A 228 -2.15 -24.20 1.86
N GLN A 229 -1.94 -25.03 2.89
CA GLN A 229 -0.77 -25.90 2.98
C GLN A 229 -0.74 -26.93 1.83
N ARG A 230 -1.86 -27.61 1.54
CA ARG A 230 -1.99 -28.55 0.40
C ARG A 230 -1.69 -27.87 -0.94
N ARG A 231 -2.13 -26.63 -1.12
CA ARG A 231 -1.88 -25.83 -2.33
C ARG A 231 -0.43 -25.31 -2.44
N GLY A 232 0.39 -25.50 -1.40
CA GLY A 232 1.81 -25.15 -1.39
C GLY A 232 2.11 -23.69 -1.03
N TYR A 233 1.23 -23.04 -0.26
CA TYR A 233 1.54 -21.72 0.30
C TYR A 233 2.64 -21.82 1.35
N GLN A 234 3.46 -20.78 1.44
CA GLN A 234 4.55 -20.63 2.41
C GLN A 234 4.26 -19.40 3.26
N ALA A 235 4.38 -19.55 4.58
CA ALA A 235 4.31 -18.44 5.51
C ALA A 235 5.64 -17.67 5.48
N LEU A 236 5.58 -16.37 5.20
CA LEU A 236 6.72 -15.49 5.06
C LEU A 236 6.58 -14.27 5.98
N ARG A 237 7.67 -13.91 6.66
CA ARG A 237 7.77 -12.72 7.50
C ARG A 237 8.75 -11.73 6.88
N TYR A 238 8.28 -10.50 6.67
CA TYR A 238 9.13 -9.40 6.26
C TYR A 238 10.02 -8.97 7.44
N PRO A 239 11.36 -8.94 7.31
CA PRO A 239 12.28 -8.72 8.43
C PRO A 239 12.02 -7.45 9.24
N PRO A 240 11.62 -6.30 8.65
CA PRO A 240 11.22 -5.12 9.43
C PRO A 240 10.04 -5.35 10.40
N LEU A 241 9.23 -6.39 10.20
CA LEU A 241 8.13 -6.77 11.10
C LEU A 241 8.56 -7.81 12.15
N ALA A 242 9.86 -8.11 12.29
CA ALA A 242 10.35 -9.14 13.21
C ALA A 242 10.25 -8.74 14.69
N THR A 243 10.26 -7.44 14.99
CA THR A 243 10.03 -6.91 16.33
C THR A 243 8.53 -6.86 16.65
N ARG A 244 8.18 -7.33 17.85
CA ARG A 244 6.80 -7.38 18.36
C ARG A 244 6.32 -6.00 18.77
#